data_AF-A0A9E5M9B0-F1
#
_entry.id   AF-A0A9E5M9B0-F1
#
_cell.length_a   1.000
_cell.length_b   1.000
_cell.length_c   1.000
_cell.angle_alpha   90.00
_cell.angle_beta   90.00
_cell.angle_gamma   90.00
#
_symmetry.space_group_name_H-M   'P 1'
#
loop_
_entity.id
_entity.type
_entity.pdbx_description
1 polymer ?
#
loop_
_entity_poly.entity_id
_entity_poly.type
_entity_poly.pdbx_seq_one_letter_code
_entity_poly.pdbx_strand_id
1 'polypeptide(L)'
;MQILRPFTLASFGSTAGTYTLSYVVADAAGNISQTLTRTVQVAKATPAILAAPNGSAILFGQTLGSSVLSGGSASVPGSFAWSSPGTVPSSSGSFQVTFTPADSTNYNTVTTTVSVTVNANPLTSWADGYGLSGANAASGADPDGDGWSNAQEYAFGLDPTNSGGNPATLSQETHQVKLTFLQKDSGGITYAVKSATSLSEGFTNTNGVPTGYKRYEATLPTSTGRGFLKVEATIP
;
A
#
# COMPACT_ATOMS: atom_id res chain seq x y z
N MET A 1 -41.45 -0.55 -58.99
CA MET A 1 -40.37 -0.08 -58.09
C MET A 1 -40.29 -1.04 -56.91
N GLN A 2 -39.41 -2.03 -57.01
CA GLN A 2 -39.32 -3.12 -56.04
C GLN A 2 -38.58 -2.60 -54.80
N ILE A 3 -39.23 -2.71 -53.65
CA ILE A 3 -38.73 -2.21 -52.36
C ILE A 3 -37.46 -2.99 -52.01
N LEU A 4 -36.37 -2.25 -51.82
CA LEU A 4 -35.08 -2.71 -51.28
C LEU A 4 -35.34 -3.49 -49.99
N ARG A 5 -35.14 -4.81 -50.01
CA ARG A 5 -35.08 -5.60 -48.78
C ARG A 5 -33.62 -5.89 -48.50
N PRO A 6 -33.02 -5.34 -47.42
CA PRO A 6 -31.68 -5.74 -47.03
C PRO A 6 -31.71 -7.23 -46.67
N PHE A 7 -30.88 -8.03 -47.32
CA PHE A 7 -30.65 -9.42 -46.93
C PHE A 7 -29.37 -9.49 -46.09
N THR A 8 -29.48 -10.18 -44.95
CA THR A 8 -28.48 -10.41 -43.89
C THR A 8 -28.46 -9.35 -42.78
N LEU A 9 -29.08 -9.70 -41.64
CA LEU A 9 -28.75 -9.09 -40.35
C LEU A 9 -27.30 -9.48 -40.02
N ALA A 10 -26.35 -8.59 -40.27
CA ALA A 10 -25.29 -8.47 -39.29
C ALA A 10 -26.00 -8.09 -37.99
N SER A 11 -26.01 -8.99 -37.01
CA SER A 11 -26.32 -8.62 -35.63
C SER A 11 -25.46 -7.41 -35.31
N PHE A 12 -26.08 -6.23 -35.17
CA PHE A 12 -25.42 -5.12 -34.52
C PHE A 12 -25.31 -5.55 -33.06
N GLY A 13 -24.18 -6.14 -32.71
CA GLY A 13 -23.83 -6.28 -31.31
C GLY A 13 -23.88 -4.89 -30.68
N SER A 14 -24.33 -4.79 -29.43
CA SER A 14 -24.24 -3.56 -28.64
C SER A 14 -22.79 -3.23 -28.24
N THR A 15 -21.81 -3.74 -29.00
CA THR A 15 -20.40 -3.71 -28.67
C THR A 15 -19.72 -2.62 -29.49
N ALA A 16 -18.79 -1.89 -28.89
CA ALA A 16 -17.94 -0.97 -29.64
C ALA A 16 -17.11 -1.75 -30.66
N GLY A 17 -17.07 -1.26 -31.89
CA GLY A 17 -16.46 -1.99 -32.99
C GLY A 17 -16.87 -1.48 -34.36
N THR A 18 -16.33 -2.10 -35.39
CA THR A 18 -16.64 -1.79 -36.78
C THR A 18 -17.50 -2.91 -37.37
N TYR A 19 -18.65 -2.54 -37.92
CA TYR A 19 -19.62 -3.45 -38.52
C TYR A 19 -19.75 -3.18 -40.01
N THR A 20 -19.72 -4.24 -40.82
CA THR A 20 -19.89 -4.14 -42.28
C THR A 20 -21.24 -4.70 -42.67
N LEU A 21 -22.03 -3.89 -43.37
CA LEU A 21 -23.31 -4.25 -43.96
C LEU A 21 -23.10 -4.51 -45.44
N SER A 22 -23.65 -5.60 -45.95
CA SER A 22 -23.60 -5.96 -47.36
C SER A 22 -25.00 -5.89 -47.96
N TYR A 23 -25.11 -5.23 -49.11
CA TYR A 23 -26.36 -5.03 -49.84
C TYR A 23 -26.23 -5.67 -51.22
N VAL A 24 -27.15 -6.57 -51.52
CA VAL A 24 -27.37 -7.13 -52.86
C VAL A 24 -28.86 -7.06 -53.17
N VAL A 25 -29.21 -6.87 -54.44
CA VAL A 25 -30.60 -6.96 -54.90
C VAL A 25 -30.75 -8.12 -55.86
N ALA A 26 -31.87 -8.84 -55.76
CA ALA A 26 -32.25 -9.88 -56.70
C ALA A 26 -33.53 -9.48 -57.42
N ASP A 27 -33.59 -9.65 -58.75
CA ASP A 27 -34.82 -9.48 -59.51
C ASP A 27 -35.73 -10.73 -59.42
N ALA A 28 -36.92 -10.67 -60.03
CA ALA A 28 -37.87 -11.79 -60.04
C ALA A 28 -37.37 -13.01 -60.83
N ALA A 29 -36.34 -12.84 -61.68
CA ALA A 29 -35.69 -13.92 -62.41
C ALA A 29 -34.51 -14.54 -61.64
N GLY A 30 -34.16 -13.99 -60.47
CA GLY A 30 -33.09 -14.48 -59.60
C GLY A 30 -31.70 -13.89 -59.89
N ASN A 31 -31.58 -12.87 -60.75
CA ASN A 31 -30.29 -12.23 -61.02
C ASN A 31 -29.87 -11.35 -59.83
N ILE A 32 -28.67 -11.56 -59.28
CA ILE A 32 -28.14 -10.82 -58.13
C ILE A 32 -27.23 -9.68 -58.59
N SER A 33 -27.37 -8.48 -57.99
CA SER A 33 -26.50 -7.33 -58.25
C SER A 33 -25.08 -7.51 -57.72
N GLN A 34 -24.18 -6.60 -58.11
CA GLN A 34 -22.94 -6.41 -57.35
C GLN A 34 -23.23 -6.09 -55.88
N THR A 35 -22.36 -6.56 -54.99
CA THR A 35 -22.43 -6.27 -53.56
C THR A 35 -21.95 -4.85 -53.27
N LEU A 36 -22.79 -4.05 -52.64
CA LEU A 36 -22.41 -2.77 -52.05
C LEU A 36 -22.21 -2.95 -50.55
N THR A 37 -21.16 -2.34 -49.98
CA THR A 37 -20.90 -2.41 -48.54
C THR A 37 -21.09 -1.05 -47.87
N ARG A 38 -21.52 -1.07 -46.61
CA ARG A 38 -21.51 0.10 -45.72
C ARG A 38 -20.85 -0.27 -44.40
N THR A 39 -19.91 0.56 -43.97
CA THR A 39 -19.26 0.42 -42.67
C THR A 39 -19.97 1.28 -41.62
N VAL A 40 -20.20 0.72 -40.44
CA VAL A 40 -20.74 1.39 -39.26
C VAL A 40 -19.70 1.28 -38.15
N GLN A 41 -19.30 2.42 -37.58
CA GLN A 41 -18.40 2.46 -36.43
C GLN A 41 -19.21 2.75 -35.17
N VAL A 42 -19.09 1.87 -34.18
CA VAL A 42 -19.63 2.08 -32.83
C VAL A 42 -18.45 2.42 -31.92
N ALA A 43 -18.40 3.66 -31.45
CA ALA A 43 -17.34 4.11 -30.53
C ALA A 43 -17.58 3.58 -29.12
N LYS A 44 -16.51 3.49 -28.31
CA LYS A 44 -16.63 3.25 -26.88
C LYS A 44 -17.36 4.42 -26.20
N ALA A 45 -18.20 4.12 -25.23
CA ALA A 45 -18.80 5.13 -24.37
C ALA A 45 -17.81 5.56 -23.27
N THR A 46 -17.94 6.80 -22.80
CA THR A 46 -17.17 7.29 -21.64
C THR A 46 -18.05 7.25 -20.40
N PRO A 47 -17.72 6.43 -19.38
CA PRO A 47 -18.43 6.43 -18.10
C PRO A 47 -18.38 7.78 -17.40
N ALA A 48 -19.37 8.05 -16.55
CA ALA A 48 -19.32 9.16 -15.60
C ALA A 48 -18.83 8.66 -14.23
N ILE A 49 -17.91 9.38 -13.60
CA ILE A 49 -17.59 9.20 -12.19
C ILE A 49 -18.67 9.93 -11.38
N LEU A 50 -19.46 9.18 -10.60
CA LEU A 50 -20.58 9.71 -9.82
C LEU A 50 -20.12 10.18 -8.44
N ALA A 51 -19.11 9.51 -7.87
CA ALA A 51 -18.41 9.92 -6.67
C ALA A 51 -16.93 9.50 -6.78
N ALA A 52 -16.02 10.41 -6.46
CA ALA A 52 -14.60 10.07 -6.33
C ALA A 52 -14.38 9.16 -5.11
N PRO A 53 -13.40 8.24 -5.14
CA PRO A 53 -13.02 7.48 -3.96
C PRO A 53 -12.30 8.38 -2.94
N ASN A 54 -12.12 7.86 -1.73
CA ASN A 54 -11.33 8.48 -0.68
C ASN A 54 -10.00 7.74 -0.54
N GLY A 55 -8.90 8.48 -0.36
CA GLY A 55 -7.59 7.92 -0.02
C GLY A 55 -7.36 7.99 1.48
N SER A 56 -6.81 6.92 2.08
CA SER A 56 -6.32 6.97 3.45
C SER A 56 -5.10 7.89 3.57
N ALA A 57 -4.83 8.41 4.77
CA ALA A 57 -3.58 9.12 5.02
C ALA A 57 -2.36 8.17 4.87
N ILE A 58 -1.21 8.76 4.55
CA ILE A 58 0.10 8.08 4.50
C ILE A 58 1.12 8.85 5.33
N LEU A 59 2.25 8.20 5.65
CA LEU A 59 3.40 8.88 6.27
C LEU A 59 4.32 9.47 5.20
N PHE A 60 5.03 10.54 5.56
CA PHE A 60 6.07 11.12 4.72
C PHE A 60 7.10 10.05 4.32
N GLY A 61 7.42 9.98 3.02
CA GLY A 61 8.29 8.96 2.43
C GLY A 61 7.58 7.70 1.92
N GLN A 62 6.31 7.48 2.26
CA GLN A 62 5.51 6.39 1.67
C GLN A 62 5.01 6.75 0.26
N THR A 63 4.78 5.72 -0.56
CA THR A 63 4.22 5.89 -1.91
C THR A 63 2.70 6.01 -1.86
N LEU A 64 2.08 6.50 -2.94
CA LEU A 64 0.62 6.50 -3.10
C LEU A 64 0.03 5.08 -3.03
N GLY A 65 0.79 4.05 -3.39
CA GLY A 65 0.39 2.65 -3.24
C GLY A 65 0.10 2.23 -1.80
N SER A 66 0.67 2.91 -0.80
CA SER A 66 0.34 2.70 0.61
C SER A 66 -1.00 3.36 1.02
N SER A 67 -1.50 4.33 0.25
CA SER A 67 -2.81 4.93 0.49
C SER A 67 -3.91 3.98 -0.02
N VAL A 68 -4.71 3.44 0.88
CA VAL A 68 -5.86 2.60 0.53
C VAL A 68 -6.97 3.47 -0.06
N LEU A 69 -7.41 3.15 -1.28
CA LEU A 69 -8.60 3.74 -1.89
C LEU A 69 -9.85 3.02 -1.38
N SER A 70 -10.86 3.78 -0.98
CA SER A 70 -12.15 3.26 -0.50
C SER A 70 -13.34 4.08 -1.01
N GLY A 71 -14.49 3.41 -1.15
CA GLY A 71 -15.68 4.02 -1.74
C GLY A 71 -15.50 4.35 -3.23
N GLY A 72 -16.12 5.45 -3.67
CA GLY A 72 -16.17 5.83 -5.08
C GLY A 72 -17.22 5.06 -5.88
N SER A 73 -17.77 5.69 -6.90
CA SER A 73 -18.76 5.07 -7.79
C SER A 73 -18.75 5.69 -9.18
N ALA A 74 -19.14 4.90 -10.17
CA ALA A 74 -19.24 5.31 -11.57
C ALA A 74 -20.56 4.81 -12.17
N SER A 75 -20.90 5.32 -13.36
CA SER A 75 -22.14 4.97 -14.08
C SER A 75 -22.17 3.53 -14.60
N VAL A 76 -21.04 2.81 -14.55
CA VAL A 76 -20.91 1.40 -14.93
C VAL A 76 -20.02 0.67 -13.92
N PRO A 77 -20.10 -0.67 -13.80
CA PRO A 77 -19.20 -1.44 -12.95
C PRO A 77 -17.72 -1.30 -13.36
N GLY A 78 -16.83 -1.27 -12.37
CA GLY A 78 -15.39 -1.15 -12.58
C GLY A 78 -14.65 -0.96 -11.25
N SER A 79 -13.37 -0.60 -11.34
CA SER A 79 -12.50 -0.39 -10.18
C SER A 79 -11.70 0.91 -10.30
N PHE A 80 -11.30 1.45 -9.15
CA PHE A 80 -10.42 2.61 -9.03
C PHE A 80 -9.02 2.16 -8.60
N ALA A 81 -7.98 2.74 -9.21
CA ALA A 81 -6.60 2.54 -8.82
C ALA A 81 -5.79 3.83 -8.98
N TRP A 82 -4.78 4.05 -8.13
CA TRP A 82 -3.84 5.15 -8.33
C TRP A 82 -3.20 5.07 -9.72
N SER A 83 -3.17 6.19 -10.45
CA SER A 83 -2.57 6.23 -11.78
C SER A 83 -1.05 6.12 -11.73
N SER A 84 -0.44 6.51 -10.61
CA SER A 84 1.00 6.41 -10.35
C SER A 84 1.26 5.94 -8.91
N PRO A 85 1.03 4.66 -8.60
CA PRO A 85 1.13 4.15 -7.23
C PRO A 85 2.56 4.24 -6.65
N GLY A 86 3.59 4.32 -7.49
CA GLY A 86 4.99 4.49 -7.06
C GLY A 86 5.39 5.92 -6.70
N THR A 87 4.53 6.93 -6.91
CA THR A 87 4.83 8.31 -6.54
C THR A 87 4.95 8.45 -5.03
N VAL A 88 6.00 9.11 -4.55
CA VAL A 88 6.18 9.51 -3.14
C VAL A 88 5.83 10.99 -3.01
N PRO A 89 4.68 11.35 -2.43
CA PRO A 89 4.30 12.74 -2.19
C PRO A 89 5.25 13.45 -1.22
N SER A 90 5.62 14.70 -1.54
CA SER A 90 6.38 15.56 -0.63
C SER A 90 5.50 16.34 0.36
N SER A 91 4.19 16.40 0.11
CA SER A 91 3.20 17.06 0.97
C SER A 91 1.79 16.56 0.66
N SER A 92 0.83 16.86 1.54
CA SER A 92 -0.59 16.61 1.31
C SER A 92 -1.06 17.27 0.02
N GLY A 93 -1.90 16.57 -0.76
CA GLY A 93 -2.33 17.07 -2.06
C GLY A 93 -3.33 16.17 -2.74
N SER A 94 -3.71 16.54 -3.96
CA SER A 94 -4.62 15.77 -4.81
C SER A 94 -3.85 14.99 -5.87
N PHE A 95 -4.10 13.69 -5.95
CA PHE A 95 -3.37 12.77 -6.84
C PHE A 95 -4.33 12.04 -7.78
N GLN A 96 -3.83 11.66 -8.96
CA GLN A 96 -4.66 11.08 -10.01
C GLN A 96 -5.00 9.61 -9.72
N VAL A 97 -6.27 9.27 -9.90
CA VAL A 97 -6.84 7.92 -9.85
C VAL A 97 -7.47 7.61 -11.19
N THR A 98 -7.24 6.41 -11.70
CA THR A 98 -7.86 5.87 -12.90
C THR A 98 -9.01 4.94 -12.53
N PHE A 99 -10.19 5.22 -13.06
CA PHE A 99 -11.31 4.29 -13.11
C PHE A 99 -11.20 3.40 -14.35
N THR A 100 -11.23 2.10 -14.14
CA THR A 100 -11.22 1.07 -15.20
C THR A 100 -12.56 0.34 -15.19
N PRO A 101 -13.39 0.52 -16.23
CA PRO A 101 -14.63 -0.24 -16.39
C PRO A 101 -14.35 -1.74 -16.47
N ALA A 102 -15.22 -2.56 -15.88
CA ALA A 102 -15.15 -4.01 -16.02
C ALA A 102 -15.35 -4.46 -17.48
N ASP A 103 -16.17 -3.72 -18.23
CA ASP A 103 -16.33 -3.88 -19.68
C ASP A 103 -15.43 -2.90 -20.43
N SER A 104 -14.15 -3.25 -20.54
CA SER A 104 -13.16 -2.44 -21.26
C SER A 104 -13.34 -2.47 -22.78
N THR A 105 -14.21 -3.33 -23.30
CA THR A 105 -14.51 -3.38 -24.74
C THR A 105 -15.42 -2.23 -25.12
N ASN A 106 -16.42 -1.94 -24.28
CA ASN A 106 -17.44 -0.93 -24.58
C ASN A 106 -17.20 0.43 -23.95
N TYR A 107 -16.34 0.51 -22.93
CA TYR A 107 -16.14 1.74 -22.18
C TYR A 107 -14.68 2.18 -22.14
N ASN A 108 -14.47 3.50 -22.18
CA ASN A 108 -13.18 4.14 -21.97
C ASN A 108 -12.83 4.20 -20.48
N THR A 109 -11.54 4.21 -20.16
CA THR A 109 -11.08 4.57 -18.82
C THR A 109 -11.27 6.06 -18.57
N VAL A 110 -11.45 6.44 -17.30
CA VAL A 110 -11.66 7.83 -16.89
C VAL A 110 -10.78 8.14 -15.70
N THR A 111 -10.24 9.36 -15.62
CA THR A 111 -9.43 9.78 -14.47
C THR A 111 -10.20 10.76 -13.59
N THR A 112 -9.85 10.77 -12.31
CA THR A 112 -10.25 11.77 -11.33
C THR A 112 -9.10 12.05 -10.38
N THR A 113 -9.28 12.98 -9.45
CA THR A 113 -8.30 13.27 -8.39
C THR A 113 -8.85 12.93 -7.02
N VAL A 114 -7.98 12.44 -6.14
CA VAL A 114 -8.29 12.11 -4.75
C VAL A 114 -7.28 12.79 -3.84
N SER A 115 -7.76 13.43 -2.79
CA SER A 115 -6.91 14.04 -1.78
C SER A 115 -6.28 12.98 -0.88
N VAL A 116 -4.98 13.12 -0.64
CA VAL A 116 -4.21 12.30 0.30
C VAL A 116 -3.54 13.22 1.31
N THR A 117 -3.73 12.90 2.60
CA THR A 117 -3.03 13.56 3.70
C THR A 117 -1.68 12.88 3.91
N VAL A 118 -0.60 13.65 3.88
CA VAL A 118 0.75 13.19 4.22
C VAL A 118 1.07 13.67 5.63
N ASN A 119 1.14 12.74 6.57
CA ASN A 119 1.50 13.01 7.95
C ASN A 119 3.02 12.95 8.13
N ALA A 120 3.55 13.70 9.09
CA ALA A 120 4.94 13.58 9.49
C ALA A 120 5.27 12.13 9.90
N ASN A 121 6.44 11.64 9.50
CA ASN A 121 6.91 10.34 9.95
C ASN A 121 7.45 10.48 11.39
N PRO A 122 6.92 9.72 12.37
CA PRO A 122 7.38 9.81 13.75
C PRO A 122 8.87 9.53 13.94
N LEU A 123 9.45 8.64 13.14
CA LEU A 123 10.89 8.33 13.17
C LEU A 123 11.72 9.54 12.73
N THR A 124 11.30 10.26 11.68
CA THR A 124 12.00 11.47 11.24
C THR A 124 11.88 12.59 12.28
N SER A 125 10.69 12.78 12.85
CA SER A 125 10.53 13.77 13.94
C SER A 125 11.39 13.45 15.16
N TRP A 126 11.56 12.17 15.49
CA TRP A 126 12.44 11.72 16.55
C TRP A 126 13.92 11.99 16.21
N ALA A 127 14.36 11.65 15.00
CA ALA A 127 15.72 11.87 14.53
C ALA A 127 16.08 13.37 14.53
N ASP A 128 15.16 14.21 14.05
CA ASP A 128 15.28 15.68 14.08
C ASP A 128 15.42 16.20 15.52
N GLY A 129 14.71 15.59 16.48
CA GLY A 129 14.79 15.90 17.91
C GLY A 129 16.18 15.64 18.53
N TYR A 130 16.92 14.67 17.98
CA TYR A 130 18.32 14.41 18.31
C TYR A 130 19.31 15.19 17.42
N GLY A 131 18.81 16.07 16.53
CA GLY A 131 19.65 16.87 15.63
C GLY A 131 20.28 16.07 14.47
N LEU A 132 19.80 14.86 14.19
CA LEU A 132 20.26 14.06 13.07
C LEU A 132 19.78 14.67 11.74
N SER A 133 20.57 14.54 10.68
CA SER A 133 20.19 15.01 9.35
C SER A 133 20.86 14.22 8.23
N GLY A 134 20.34 14.35 7.01
CA GLY A 134 20.90 13.69 5.82
C GLY A 134 20.99 12.17 5.98
N ALA A 135 22.14 11.59 5.63
CA ALA A 135 22.36 10.16 5.75
C ALA A 135 22.28 9.64 7.19
N ASN A 136 22.64 10.46 8.18
CA ASN A 136 22.61 10.07 9.60
C ASN A 136 21.18 10.00 10.17
N ALA A 137 20.20 10.62 9.52
CA ALA A 137 18.79 10.52 9.91
C ALA A 137 18.05 9.34 9.25
N ALA A 138 18.73 8.59 8.36
CA ALA A 138 18.11 7.46 7.69
C ALA A 138 17.75 6.36 8.70
N SER A 139 16.64 5.66 8.48
CA SER A 139 16.14 4.64 9.42
C SER A 139 17.14 3.51 9.70
N GLY A 140 17.99 3.17 8.73
CA GLY A 140 19.03 2.16 8.87
C GLY A 140 20.42 2.71 9.23
N ALA A 141 20.55 4.01 9.49
CA ALA A 141 21.82 4.59 9.90
C ALA A 141 22.11 4.29 11.37
N ASP A 142 23.39 4.25 11.69
CA ASP A 142 23.96 4.05 13.04
C ASP A 142 24.99 5.18 13.24
N PRO A 143 24.55 6.37 13.67
CA PRO A 143 25.42 7.55 13.74
C PRO A 143 26.49 7.48 14.83
N ASP A 144 26.22 6.73 15.91
CA ASP A 144 27.13 6.61 17.06
C ASP A 144 27.99 5.33 17.03
N GLY A 145 27.70 4.42 16.11
CA GLY A 145 28.50 3.25 15.78
C GLY A 145 28.36 2.10 16.79
N ASP A 146 27.26 2.06 17.55
CA ASP A 146 27.05 1.04 18.57
C ASP A 146 26.38 -0.24 18.04
N GLY A 147 26.04 -0.25 16.74
CA GLY A 147 25.44 -1.37 16.03
C GLY A 147 23.91 -1.36 16.05
N TRP A 148 23.27 -0.39 16.70
CA TRP A 148 21.83 -0.17 16.62
C TRP A 148 21.52 0.87 15.55
N SER A 149 20.58 0.54 14.67
CA SER A 149 20.06 1.52 13.72
C SER A 149 19.08 2.47 14.39
N ASN A 150 18.95 3.68 13.86
CA ASN A 150 17.94 4.68 14.23
C ASN A 150 16.54 4.08 14.39
N ALA A 151 16.15 3.16 13.51
CA ALA A 151 14.89 2.44 13.60
C ALA A 151 14.77 1.60 14.89
N GLN A 152 15.80 0.85 15.24
CA GLN A 152 15.85 0.04 16.45
C GLN A 152 15.89 0.94 17.70
N GLU A 153 16.69 1.99 17.66
CA GLU A 153 16.82 2.94 18.76
C GLU A 153 15.51 3.68 19.01
N TYR A 154 14.85 4.14 17.95
CA TYR A 154 13.49 4.66 18.02
C TYR A 154 12.50 3.65 18.57
N ALA A 155 12.58 2.37 18.17
CA ALA A 155 11.67 1.34 18.66
C ALA A 155 11.90 1.01 20.14
N PHE A 156 13.13 1.07 20.64
CA PHE A 156 13.48 0.65 22.00
C PHE A 156 13.85 1.80 22.95
N GLY A 157 13.72 3.05 22.49
CA GLY A 157 13.93 4.24 23.32
C GLY A 157 15.41 4.47 23.66
N LEU A 158 16.31 4.18 22.72
CA LEU A 158 17.74 4.48 22.83
C LEU A 158 18.05 5.91 22.34
N ASP A 159 19.32 6.29 22.45
CA ASP A 159 19.84 7.61 22.07
C ASP A 159 20.83 7.45 20.91
N PRO A 160 20.48 7.93 19.69
CA PRO A 160 21.27 7.74 18.46
C PRO A 160 22.52 8.61 18.37
N THR A 161 22.85 9.31 19.47
CA THR A 161 24.02 10.16 19.56
C THR A 161 25.00 9.68 20.62
N ASN A 162 24.65 8.63 21.37
CA ASN A 162 25.40 8.16 22.53
C ASN A 162 25.53 6.64 22.50
N SER A 163 26.73 6.19 22.13
CA SER A 163 27.01 4.77 21.99
C SER A 163 26.84 3.99 23.30
N GLY A 164 26.34 2.76 23.16
CA GLY A 164 26.16 1.83 24.27
C GLY A 164 24.71 1.70 24.73
N GLY A 165 23.76 2.04 23.86
CA GLY A 165 22.35 1.79 24.08
C GLY A 165 22.07 0.28 24.21
N ASN A 166 21.11 -0.08 25.06
CA ASN A 166 20.70 -1.47 25.24
C ASN A 166 19.18 -1.62 25.09
N PRO A 167 18.68 -2.24 24.01
CA PRO A 167 17.25 -2.26 23.70
C PRO A 167 16.43 -3.14 24.65
N ALA A 168 17.07 -4.08 25.36
CA ALA A 168 16.40 -4.96 26.31
C ALA A 168 17.33 -5.43 27.43
N THR A 169 16.79 -5.70 28.60
CA THR A 169 17.50 -6.24 29.77
C THR A 169 16.97 -7.62 30.15
N LEU A 170 17.82 -8.48 30.71
CA LEU A 170 17.42 -9.76 31.28
C LEU A 170 17.72 -9.81 32.78
N SER A 171 16.80 -10.37 33.57
CA SER A 171 16.99 -10.68 34.99
C SER A 171 16.60 -12.13 35.31
N GLN A 172 17.25 -12.71 36.32
CA GLN A 172 16.88 -14.03 36.84
C GLN A 172 15.98 -13.89 38.06
N GLU A 173 14.88 -14.64 38.06
CA GLU A 173 13.97 -14.80 39.18
C GLU A 173 13.90 -16.29 39.55
N THR A 174 13.25 -16.60 40.68
CA THR A 174 13.09 -17.98 41.13
C THR A 174 12.35 -18.80 40.08
N HIS A 175 13.06 -19.72 39.42
CA HIS A 175 12.58 -20.61 38.35
C HIS A 175 12.21 -19.95 37.01
N GLN A 176 12.64 -18.71 36.76
CA GLN A 176 12.33 -18.03 35.49
C GLN A 176 13.37 -16.97 35.11
N VAL A 177 13.51 -16.72 33.81
CA VAL A 177 14.25 -15.58 33.28
C VAL A 177 13.26 -14.55 32.77
N LYS A 178 13.43 -13.29 33.18
CA LYS A 178 12.60 -12.16 32.79
C LYS A 178 13.35 -11.28 31.79
N LEU A 179 12.78 -11.06 30.62
CA LEU A 179 13.22 -10.07 29.64
C LEU A 179 12.40 -8.80 29.83
N THR A 180 13.05 -7.66 29.95
CA THR A 180 12.44 -6.34 30.10
C THR A 180 12.90 -5.44 28.97
N PHE A 181 11.98 -4.77 28.28
CA PHE A 181 12.33 -3.81 27.23
C PHE A 181 11.32 -2.68 27.19
N LEU A 182 11.68 -1.62 26.48
CA LEU A 182 10.79 -0.48 26.25
C LEU A 182 9.99 -0.70 24.97
N GLN A 183 8.68 -0.52 25.07
CA GLN A 183 7.74 -0.49 23.96
C GLN A 183 7.29 0.95 23.77
N LYS A 184 7.43 1.48 22.56
CA LYS A 184 6.86 2.77 22.24
C LYS A 184 5.34 2.65 22.18
N ASP A 185 4.65 3.54 22.88
CA ASP A 185 3.18 3.57 22.93
C ASP A 185 2.54 4.32 21.76
N SER A 186 3.35 4.80 20.81
CA SER A 186 2.94 5.70 19.74
C SER A 186 3.71 5.39 18.45
N GLY A 187 3.23 5.93 17.32
CA GLY A 187 3.88 5.74 16.01
C GLY A 187 3.61 4.40 15.34
N GLY A 188 2.58 3.66 15.77
CA GLY A 188 2.09 2.45 15.08
C GLY A 188 3.00 1.22 15.19
N ILE A 189 3.95 1.21 16.12
CA ILE A 189 4.89 0.09 16.30
C ILE A 189 4.18 -1.08 16.99
N THR A 190 4.32 -2.29 16.44
CA THR A 190 3.83 -3.52 17.07
C THR A 190 5.00 -4.36 17.57
N TYR A 191 4.86 -4.96 18.76
CA TYR A 191 5.88 -5.81 19.37
C TYR A 191 5.38 -7.24 19.54
N ALA A 192 6.20 -8.23 19.21
CA ALA A 192 5.93 -9.64 19.48
C ALA A 192 7.08 -10.25 20.29
N VAL A 193 6.76 -10.99 21.35
CA VAL A 193 7.74 -11.77 22.12
C VAL A 193 7.58 -13.25 21.81
N LYS A 194 8.65 -13.89 21.36
CA LYS A 194 8.72 -15.34 21.02
C LYS A 194 9.69 -16.04 21.96
N SER A 195 9.53 -17.33 22.23
CA SER A 195 10.49 -18.12 23.02
C SER A 195 11.01 -19.38 22.30
N ALA A 196 12.25 -19.81 22.55
CA ALA A 196 12.82 -21.09 22.01
C ALA A 196 13.74 -21.78 23.05
N THR A 197 14.79 -22.59 22.77
CA THR A 197 15.58 -23.39 23.77
C THR A 197 17.15 -23.48 23.71
N SER A 198 18.00 -22.52 23.28
CA SER A 198 19.47 -22.77 23.07
C SER A 198 20.48 -21.57 22.87
N LEU A 199 21.02 -20.94 23.91
CA LEU A 199 21.80 -19.67 23.87
C LEU A 199 23.26 -19.70 23.33
N SER A 200 23.61 -18.95 22.28
CA SER A 200 24.99 -18.87 21.72
C SER A 200 25.68 -17.50 21.74
N GLU A 201 25.40 -16.59 22.69
CA GLU A 201 26.26 -15.49 23.22
C GLU A 201 25.43 -14.42 23.99
N GLY A 202 26.04 -13.59 24.87
CA GLY A 202 25.36 -12.81 25.93
C GLY A 202 25.71 -11.30 26.06
N PHE A 203 25.53 -10.73 27.28
CA PHE A 203 25.96 -9.40 27.86
C PHE A 203 24.86 -8.35 28.25
N THR A 204 25.21 -7.32 29.08
CA THR A 204 24.46 -6.77 30.26
C THR A 204 24.25 -5.22 30.39
N ASN A 205 23.32 -4.79 31.30
CA ASN A 205 23.10 -3.47 32.03
C ASN A 205 22.43 -2.27 31.28
N THR A 206 21.82 -1.18 31.82
CA THR A 206 20.82 -0.87 32.91
C THR A 206 20.02 0.44 32.60
N ASN A 207 18.70 0.42 32.87
CA ASN A 207 17.72 1.47 33.28
C ASN A 207 17.62 2.90 32.66
N GLY A 208 16.42 3.15 32.10
CA GLY A 208 15.66 4.41 31.98
C GLY A 208 14.33 4.12 31.27
N VAL A 209 13.21 4.81 31.56
CA VAL A 209 11.96 4.72 30.75
C VAL A 209 11.68 6.12 30.19
N PRO A 210 11.97 6.40 28.92
CA PRO A 210 11.71 7.68 28.28
C PRO A 210 10.21 7.97 28.13
N THR A 211 9.84 9.25 28.00
CA THR A 211 8.47 9.68 27.72
C THR A 211 7.97 9.07 26.40
N GLY A 212 6.77 8.47 26.43
CA GLY A 212 6.17 7.82 25.25
C GLY A 212 6.53 6.34 25.08
N TYR A 213 7.20 5.74 26.08
CA TYR A 213 7.48 4.30 26.14
C TYR A 213 6.90 3.69 27.41
N LYS A 214 6.46 2.44 27.32
CA LYS A 214 6.11 1.56 28.44
C LYS A 214 7.13 0.45 28.58
N ARG A 215 7.31 -0.01 29.81
CA ARG A 215 8.10 -1.21 30.10
C ARG A 215 7.26 -2.46 29.90
N TYR A 216 7.77 -3.42 29.14
CA TYR A 216 7.17 -4.74 28.96
C TYR A 216 8.08 -5.83 29.55
N GLU A 217 7.48 -6.85 30.15
CA GLU A 217 8.17 -8.00 30.74
C GLU A 217 7.68 -9.32 30.13
N ALA A 218 8.60 -10.20 29.75
CA ALA A 218 8.29 -11.57 29.34
C ALA A 218 9.09 -12.58 30.16
N THR A 219 8.44 -13.65 30.59
CA THR A 219 9.06 -14.68 31.45
C THR A 219 9.16 -16.02 30.74
N LEU A 220 10.29 -16.69 30.94
CA LEU A 220 10.56 -18.03 30.44
C LEU A 220 10.84 -18.97 31.63
N PRO A 221 10.06 -20.05 31.82
CA PRO A 221 10.28 -21.01 32.91
C PRO A 221 11.61 -21.76 32.76
N THR A 222 12.34 -21.99 33.85
CA THR A 222 13.59 -22.77 33.86
C THR A 222 13.37 -24.26 34.16
N SER A 223 12.13 -24.71 34.36
CA SER A 223 11.80 -26.06 34.83
C SER A 223 11.65 -27.11 33.72
N THR A 224 11.66 -26.74 32.43
CA THR A 224 11.35 -27.64 31.31
C THR A 224 12.46 -27.77 30.25
N GLY A 225 13.68 -27.31 30.54
CA GLY A 225 14.82 -27.37 29.61
C GLY A 225 15.38 -25.99 29.30
N ARG A 226 16.28 -25.90 28.31
CA ARG A 226 16.83 -24.60 27.86
C ARG A 226 15.73 -23.78 27.20
N GLY A 227 15.85 -22.45 27.22
CA GLY A 227 14.83 -21.52 26.73
C GLY A 227 15.45 -20.28 26.02
N PHE A 228 14.75 -19.52 25.17
CA PHE A 228 15.12 -18.19 24.66
C PHE A 228 13.92 -17.25 24.68
N LEU A 229 14.16 -15.95 24.51
CA LEU A 229 13.14 -14.97 24.13
C LEU A 229 13.66 -14.12 22.94
N LYS A 230 12.82 -13.80 21.96
CA LYS A 230 13.07 -12.85 20.86
C LYS A 230 11.98 -11.78 20.90
N VAL A 231 12.35 -10.52 20.80
CA VAL A 231 11.41 -9.41 20.59
C VAL A 231 11.55 -8.92 19.17
N GLU A 232 10.44 -8.83 18.45
CA GLU A 232 10.38 -8.23 17.13
C GLU A 232 9.50 -6.99 17.21
N ALA A 233 10.05 -5.84 16.80
CA ALA A 233 9.30 -4.60 16.62
C ALA A 233 9.13 -4.35 15.13
N THR A 234 7.90 -4.05 14.71
CA THR A 234 7.59 -3.67 13.33
C THR A 234 7.26 -2.18 13.29
N ILE A 235 8.03 -1.41 12.51
CA ILE A 235 7.87 0.03 12.35
C ILE A 235 7.12 0.30 11.04
N PRO A 236 6.07 1.14 11.02
CA PRO A 236 5.27 1.44 9.83
C PRO A 236 5.93 2.40 8.83
#